data_AF-A0AAU9Y0L1-F1
#
_entry.id   AF-A0AAU9Y0L1-F1
#
_cell.length_a   1.000
_cell.length_b   1.000
_cell.length_c   1.000
_cell.angle_alpha   90.00
_cell.angle_beta   90.00
_cell.angle_gamma   90.00
#
_symmetry.space_group_name_H-M   'P 1'
#
loop_
_entity.id
_entity.type
_entity.pdbx_description
1 polymer ?
#
loop_
_entity_poly.entity_id
_entity_poly.type
_entity_poly.pdbx_seq_one_letter_code
_entity_poly.pdbx_strand_id
1 'polypeptide(L)'
;MAYVIRRNLFVFRAGTAHEPLFTSSYIEDNIWLVTNPALYYPLHQREISKQENEVFLWKANISADSEQLFFEGHPKFRGIYVMAVSINPTLIAQPQGRKLGAEQLKENFTWKKTKLEKCKGGMSLMDFGTLVTAVLVYMKNHYPTTPDEFNFQAELKAASHWYWHPGSEKSLYDKEENFLLETKYPEPALGPHKDLRVKIAALKTCSKWVSDLEEKKKLSPRKKNHRIEEDEEYSSDEDRKNEIDDLEESIFDLKTYFGFTG
;
A
#
# COMPACT_ATOMS: atom_id res chain seq x y z
N MET A 1 28.17 -22.58 -17.25
CA MET A 1 28.26 -22.74 -15.78
C MET A 1 27.19 -21.86 -15.16
N ALA A 2 26.11 -22.45 -14.64
CA ALA A 2 25.03 -21.70 -14.02
C ALA A 2 25.39 -21.45 -12.54
N TYR A 3 25.53 -20.18 -12.17
CA TYR A 3 25.65 -19.79 -10.76
C TYR A 3 24.30 -20.03 -10.07
N VAL A 4 24.17 -21.17 -9.38
CA VAL A 4 23.06 -21.39 -8.43
C VAL A 4 23.39 -20.61 -7.18
N ILE A 5 23.05 -19.31 -7.15
CA ILE A 5 23.08 -18.54 -5.92
C ILE A 5 21.83 -18.91 -5.13
N ARG A 6 21.98 -19.86 -4.20
CA ARG A 6 21.00 -20.16 -3.15
C ARG A 6 20.80 -18.93 -2.28
N ARG A 7 19.77 -18.12 -2.54
CA ARG A 7 19.41 -16.98 -1.69
C ARG A 7 18.29 -17.40 -0.75
N ASN A 8 18.60 -17.42 0.54
CA ASN A 8 17.60 -17.29 1.59
C ASN A 8 16.78 -16.03 1.30
N LEU A 9 15.48 -16.20 1.06
CA LEU A 9 14.58 -15.11 0.76
C LEU A 9 13.73 -14.84 2.01
N PHE A 10 13.80 -13.62 2.51
CA PHE A 10 12.97 -13.23 3.65
C PHE A 10 11.67 -12.59 3.19
N VAL A 11 10.58 -13.07 3.77
CA VAL A 11 9.23 -12.57 3.55
C VAL A 11 8.58 -12.18 4.86
N PHE A 12 7.65 -11.24 4.77
CA PHE A 12 7.00 -10.61 5.91
C PHE A 12 5.49 -10.61 5.76
N ARG A 13 4.79 -10.80 6.89
CA ARG A 13 3.34 -10.74 7.01
C ARG A 13 2.94 -10.15 8.36
N ALA A 14 1.91 -9.31 8.40
CA ALA A 14 1.32 -8.86 9.65
C ALA A 14 0.46 -9.98 10.26
N GLY A 15 0.41 -10.03 11.59
CA GLY A 15 -0.34 -11.04 12.33
C GLY A 15 -0.66 -10.60 13.74
N THR A 16 -1.19 -11.54 14.53
CA THR A 16 -1.52 -11.34 15.93
C THR A 16 -0.29 -11.58 16.82
N ALA A 17 -0.50 -11.52 18.14
CA ALA A 17 0.51 -11.94 19.11
C ALA A 17 0.92 -13.41 18.99
N HIS A 18 0.16 -14.26 18.30
CA HIS A 18 0.43 -15.69 18.26
C HIS A 18 0.96 -16.15 16.91
N GLU A 19 0.48 -15.58 15.81
CA GLU A 19 0.81 -16.05 14.47
C GLU A 19 0.65 -14.98 13.37
N PRO A 20 1.32 -15.14 12.21
CA PRO A 20 1.03 -14.39 10.99
C PRO A 20 -0.40 -14.65 10.48
N LEU A 21 -1.01 -13.63 9.85
CA LEU A 21 -2.36 -13.74 9.30
C LEU A 21 -2.34 -13.86 7.77
N PHE A 22 -3.01 -14.91 7.27
CA PHE A 22 -3.05 -15.31 5.85
C PHE A 22 -4.47 -15.31 5.28
N THR A 23 -5.25 -14.32 5.68
CA THR A 23 -6.50 -13.96 5.00
C THR A 23 -6.21 -13.72 3.52
N SER A 24 -6.97 -14.40 2.66
CA SER A 24 -7.07 -13.99 1.25
C SER A 24 -7.55 -12.56 1.27
N SER A 25 -6.78 -11.65 0.65
CA SER A 25 -7.21 -10.26 0.55
C SER A 25 -8.55 -10.19 -0.20
N TYR A 26 -9.24 -9.07 -0.08
CA TYR A 26 -10.59 -8.75 -0.60
C TYR A 26 -10.84 -9.02 -2.11
N ILE A 27 -9.94 -9.69 -2.82
CA ILE A 27 -9.63 -9.39 -4.22
C ILE A 27 -9.34 -10.64 -5.07
N GLU A 28 -8.54 -11.60 -4.59
CA GLU A 28 -8.16 -12.79 -5.38
C GLU A 28 -7.80 -13.97 -4.46
N ASP A 29 -7.84 -15.21 -5.00
CA ASP A 29 -7.35 -16.45 -4.36
C ASP A 29 -5.83 -16.43 -4.09
N ASN A 30 -5.18 -15.27 -4.08
CA ASN A 30 -3.74 -15.11 -4.05
C ASN A 30 -3.29 -14.39 -2.78
N ILE A 31 -2.28 -14.92 -2.10
CA ILE A 31 -1.60 -14.25 -0.98
C ILE A 31 -0.34 -13.58 -1.48
N TRP A 32 -0.19 -12.30 -1.15
CA TRP A 32 1.03 -11.54 -1.39
C TRP A 32 1.91 -11.56 -0.15
N LEU A 33 3.12 -12.10 -0.32
CA LEU A 33 4.19 -12.02 0.63
C LEU A 33 5.17 -10.93 0.22
N VAL A 34 5.48 -10.07 1.18
CA VAL A 34 6.28 -8.87 0.94
C VAL A 34 7.69 -9.10 1.44
N THR A 35 8.71 -8.73 0.66
CA THR A 35 10.12 -8.87 1.08
C THR A 35 10.68 -7.62 1.74
N ASN A 36 10.04 -6.46 1.54
CA ASN A 36 10.44 -5.20 2.17
C ASN A 36 9.52 -4.89 3.38
N PRO A 37 10.03 -5.00 4.63
CA PRO A 37 9.21 -4.74 5.81
C PRO A 37 8.75 -3.28 5.92
N ALA A 38 9.41 -2.33 5.24
CA ALA A 38 9.01 -0.92 5.25
C ALA A 38 7.61 -0.69 4.67
N LEU A 39 7.10 -1.59 3.82
CA LEU A 39 5.74 -1.49 3.26
C LEU A 39 4.66 -1.60 4.35
N TYR A 40 4.97 -2.22 5.49
CA TYR A 40 4.08 -2.26 6.65
C TYR A 40 4.10 -0.98 7.50
N TYR A 41 4.97 -0.01 7.21
CA TYR A 41 5.10 1.25 7.94
C TYR A 41 3.94 2.21 7.63
N PRO A 42 3.10 2.60 8.60
CA PRO A 42 2.03 3.58 8.39
C PRO A 42 2.60 4.99 8.14
N LEU A 43 1.98 5.78 7.26
CA LEU A 43 2.53 7.09 6.87
C LEU A 43 2.51 8.16 7.98
N HIS A 44 1.62 8.06 8.97
CA HIS A 44 1.35 9.14 9.93
C HIS A 44 1.79 8.88 11.39
N GLN A 45 2.76 7.99 11.62
CA GLN A 45 3.25 7.70 12.98
C GLN A 45 3.92 8.88 13.73
N ARG A 46 4.03 10.08 13.15
CA ARG A 46 4.49 11.28 13.87
C ARG A 46 3.46 11.78 14.90
N GLU A 47 2.19 11.42 14.74
CA GLU A 47 1.12 11.68 15.71
C GLU A 47 0.83 10.38 16.46
N ILE A 48 1.43 10.24 17.63
CA ILE A 48 1.37 9.07 18.49
C ILE A 48 -0.10 8.85 18.90
N SER A 49 -0.78 7.85 18.35
CA SER A 49 -1.88 7.24 19.09
C SER A 49 -1.28 6.23 20.07
N LYS A 50 -1.65 6.38 21.34
CA LYS A 50 -1.32 5.47 22.45
C LYS A 50 -2.08 4.14 22.32
N GLN A 51 -2.00 3.51 21.17
CA GLN A 51 -2.54 2.19 20.95
C GLN A 51 -1.33 1.31 20.61
N GLU A 52 -0.78 0.68 21.64
CA GLU A 52 0.07 -0.49 21.49
C GLU A 52 -0.79 -1.58 20.85
N ASN A 53 -0.99 -1.48 19.54
CA ASN A 53 -1.89 -2.36 18.82
C ASN A 53 -1.33 -3.78 18.82
N GLU A 54 -2.22 -4.74 19.03
CA GLU A 54 -2.04 -6.20 19.09
C GLU A 54 -1.56 -6.82 17.75
N VAL A 55 -0.98 -6.00 16.87
CA VAL A 55 -0.49 -6.38 15.55
C VAL A 55 1.03 -6.50 15.57
N PHE A 56 1.52 -7.65 15.13
CA PHE A 56 2.94 -7.98 15.08
C PHE A 56 3.37 -8.25 13.65
N LEU A 57 4.60 -7.84 13.31
CA LEU A 57 5.21 -8.23 12.04
C LEU A 57 5.93 -9.56 12.20
N TRP A 58 5.64 -10.50 11.31
CA TRP A 58 6.24 -11.83 11.29
C TRP A 58 7.14 -11.96 10.08
N LYS A 59 8.29 -12.61 10.27
CA LYS A 59 9.33 -12.85 9.26
C LYS A 59 9.54 -14.36 9.10
N ALA A 60 9.56 -14.83 7.86
CA ALA A 60 9.97 -16.19 7.52
C ALA A 60 11.10 -16.18 6.49
N ASN A 61 11.91 -17.23 6.50
CA ASN A 61 12.88 -17.51 5.45
C ASN A 61 12.30 -18.60 4.54
N ILE A 62 12.11 -18.29 3.27
CA ILE A 62 11.70 -19.24 2.25
C ILE A 62 12.95 -19.59 1.42
N SER A 63 13.35 -20.87 1.45
CA SER A 63 14.49 -21.35 0.69
C SER A 63 14.08 -21.61 -0.76
N ALA A 64 14.85 -21.10 -1.72
CA ALA A 64 14.65 -21.40 -3.14
C ALA A 64 14.91 -22.89 -3.48
N ASP A 65 15.59 -23.65 -2.60
CA ASP A 65 15.85 -25.08 -2.78
C ASP A 65 14.73 -25.99 -2.25
N SER A 66 13.67 -25.45 -1.65
CA SER A 66 12.50 -26.30 -1.43
C SER A 66 11.95 -26.64 -2.82
N GLU A 67 12.15 -27.88 -3.29
CA GLU A 67 11.62 -28.44 -4.54
C GLU A 67 10.07 -28.38 -4.65
N GLN A 68 9.44 -27.64 -3.76
CA GLN A 68 8.05 -27.26 -3.74
C GLN A 68 7.98 -25.76 -4.09
N LEU A 69 7.99 -25.47 -5.39
CA LEU A 69 7.77 -24.14 -5.99
C LEU A 69 6.36 -23.64 -5.62
N PHE A 70 6.22 -23.05 -4.43
CA PHE A 70 4.95 -22.50 -3.94
C PHE A 70 4.83 -20.98 -4.14
N PHE A 71 5.94 -20.32 -4.46
CA PHE A 71 6.01 -18.88 -4.55
C PHE A 71 6.61 -18.48 -5.89
N GLU A 72 5.88 -17.63 -6.60
CA GLU A 72 6.39 -16.98 -7.80
C GLU A 72 6.59 -15.50 -7.48
N GLY A 73 7.73 -14.95 -7.90
CA GLY A 73 7.94 -13.50 -7.84
C GLY A 73 6.86 -12.81 -8.68
N HIS A 74 6.22 -11.78 -8.13
CA HIS A 74 5.17 -11.07 -8.85
C HIS A 74 5.76 -10.46 -10.13
N PRO A 75 5.18 -10.70 -11.31
CA PRO A 75 5.77 -10.30 -12.59
C PRO A 75 5.93 -8.78 -12.75
N LYS A 76 5.11 -8.00 -12.03
CA LYS A 76 5.09 -6.52 -12.08
C LYS A 76 5.66 -5.81 -10.85
N PHE A 77 5.76 -6.50 -9.71
CA PHE A 77 6.07 -5.84 -8.44
C PHE A 77 7.27 -6.51 -7.80
N ARG A 78 8.41 -5.83 -7.90
CA ARG A 78 9.65 -6.29 -7.28
C ARG A 78 9.45 -6.42 -5.77
N GLY A 79 9.94 -7.52 -5.21
CA GLY A 79 9.86 -7.77 -3.77
C GLY A 79 8.48 -8.22 -3.28
N ILE A 80 7.61 -8.63 -4.22
CA ILE A 80 6.37 -9.34 -3.92
C ILE A 80 6.49 -10.75 -4.44
N TYR A 81 6.08 -11.70 -3.60
CA TYR A 81 5.96 -13.11 -3.94
C TYR A 81 4.50 -13.51 -3.80
N VAL A 82 3.97 -14.14 -4.83
CA VAL A 82 2.57 -14.54 -4.92
C VAL A 82 2.46 -16.04 -4.69
N MET A 83 1.45 -16.44 -3.93
CA MET A 83 1.01 -17.82 -3.82
C MET A 83 -0.48 -17.91 -4.17
N ALA A 84 -0.83 -18.85 -5.04
CA ALA A 84 -2.22 -19.25 -5.27
C ALA A 84 -2.70 -20.18 -4.15
N VAL A 85 -3.78 -19.80 -3.48
CA VAL A 85 -4.37 -20.49 -2.33
C VAL A 85 -5.64 -21.23 -2.74
N SER A 86 -5.86 -22.43 -2.18
CA SER A 86 -7.18 -23.08 -2.25
C SER A 86 -7.91 -22.84 -0.94
N ILE A 87 -9.05 -22.14 -1.01
CA ILE A 87 -9.87 -21.80 0.17
C ILE A 87 -10.73 -23.00 0.62
N ASN A 88 -10.81 -24.06 -0.20
CA ASN A 88 -11.51 -25.31 0.11
C ASN A 88 -10.54 -26.50 0.20
N PRO A 89 -10.24 -27.01 1.41
CA PRO A 89 -9.34 -28.16 1.59
C PRO A 89 -9.92 -29.48 1.08
N THR A 90 -11.24 -29.56 0.84
CA THR A 90 -11.94 -30.77 0.40
C THR A 90 -11.99 -30.98 -1.12
N LEU A 91 -11.55 -30.01 -1.92
CA LEU A 91 -11.55 -30.09 -3.39
C LEU A 91 -10.11 -30.16 -3.92
N ILE A 92 -9.38 -31.22 -3.56
CA ILE A 92 -8.09 -31.53 -4.20
C ILE A 92 -8.35 -32.50 -5.34
N ALA A 93 -8.58 -31.96 -6.53
CA ALA A 93 -8.43 -32.72 -7.76
C ALA A 93 -8.16 -31.81 -8.95
N GLN A 94 -6.90 -31.40 -9.16
CA GLN A 94 -6.30 -31.22 -10.51
C GLN A 94 -4.77 -31.44 -10.48
N PRO A 95 -4.15 -31.90 -11.57
CA PRO A 95 -2.88 -32.64 -11.48
C PRO A 95 -1.59 -31.81 -11.62
N GLN A 96 -1.59 -30.50 -11.88
CA GLN A 96 -0.34 -29.76 -12.18
C GLN A 96 -0.18 -28.34 -11.57
N GLY A 97 -0.81 -28.07 -10.42
CA GLY A 97 -0.52 -26.86 -9.65
C GLY A 97 -1.06 -27.00 -8.24
N ARG A 98 -0.19 -27.30 -7.26
CA ARG A 98 -0.60 -27.48 -5.87
C ARG A 98 -0.99 -26.11 -5.28
N LYS A 99 -2.28 -25.77 -5.29
CA LYS A 99 -2.84 -24.68 -4.48
C LYS A 99 -2.72 -25.06 -3.00
N LEU A 100 -2.06 -24.23 -2.20
CA LEU A 100 -1.82 -24.49 -0.78
C LEU A 100 -2.88 -23.77 0.07
N GLY A 101 -3.33 -24.34 1.18
CA GLY A 101 -4.20 -23.63 2.12
C GLY A 101 -3.40 -22.62 2.96
N ALA A 102 -4.05 -21.56 3.45
CA ALA A 102 -3.46 -20.59 4.38
C ALA A 102 -2.85 -21.23 5.65
N GLU A 103 -3.39 -22.36 6.10
CA GLU A 103 -2.88 -23.11 7.25
C GLU A 103 -1.55 -23.83 6.95
N GLN A 104 -1.42 -24.39 5.74
CA GLN A 104 -0.17 -25.05 5.33
C GLN A 104 1.00 -24.06 5.20
N LEU A 105 0.72 -22.78 4.92
CA LEU A 105 1.72 -21.70 4.98
C LEU A 105 2.25 -21.45 6.40
N LYS A 106 1.37 -21.57 7.40
CA LYS A 106 1.76 -21.41 8.80
C LYS A 106 2.63 -22.58 9.26
N GLU A 107 2.26 -23.80 8.86
CA GLU A 107 2.93 -25.03 9.29
C GLU A 107 4.27 -25.27 8.58
N ASN A 108 4.37 -24.93 7.29
CA ASN A 108 5.56 -25.24 6.47
C ASN A 108 6.74 -24.30 6.73
N PHE A 109 6.51 -23.13 7.35
CA PHE A 109 7.54 -22.12 7.56
C PHE A 109 7.69 -21.74 9.02
N THR A 110 8.94 -21.58 9.46
CA THR A 110 9.22 -21.04 10.79
C THR A 110 9.10 -19.52 10.78
N TRP A 111 7.99 -19.03 11.31
CA TRP A 111 7.73 -17.60 11.47
C TRP A 111 8.32 -17.08 12.78
N LYS A 112 8.99 -15.93 12.71
CA LYS A 112 9.53 -15.23 13.89
C LYS A 112 9.01 -13.80 13.94
N LYS A 113 8.56 -13.37 15.11
CA LYS A 113 8.22 -11.96 15.34
C LYS A 113 9.44 -11.08 15.07
N THR A 114 9.20 -9.94 14.44
CA THR A 114 10.23 -8.95 14.16
C THR A 114 9.69 -7.56 14.47
N LYS A 115 10.61 -6.62 14.69
CA LYS A 115 10.26 -5.22 14.91
C LYS A 115 10.16 -4.53 13.55
N LEU A 116 9.13 -3.71 13.41
CA LEU A 116 9.03 -2.80 12.28
C LEU A 116 10.04 -1.67 12.49
N GLU A 117 10.90 -1.45 11.51
CA GLU A 117 11.85 -0.33 11.53
C GLU A 117 11.13 1.00 11.27
N LYS A 118 11.69 2.09 11.79
CA LYS A 118 11.16 3.43 11.55
C LYS A 118 11.52 3.84 10.12
N CYS A 119 10.51 4.13 9.30
CA CYS A 119 10.74 4.71 7.98
C CYS A 119 10.53 6.23 8.03
N LYS A 120 11.34 6.99 7.26
CA LYS A 120 11.19 8.46 7.15
C LYS A 120 10.03 8.88 6.24
N GLY A 121 9.27 7.92 5.72
CA GLY A 121 8.23 8.14 4.72
C GLY A 121 8.70 7.82 3.31
N GLY A 122 7.75 7.84 2.38
CA GLY A 122 7.97 7.56 0.97
C GLY A 122 6.78 8.02 0.15
N MET A 123 6.85 7.85 -1.16
CA MET A 123 5.79 8.22 -2.09
C MET A 123 5.62 7.17 -3.19
N SER A 124 4.43 7.13 -3.78
CA SER A 124 4.19 6.30 -4.97
C SER A 124 4.93 6.86 -6.19
N LEU A 125 5.50 5.98 -7.00
CA LEU A 125 6.08 6.30 -8.31
C LEU A 125 5.09 6.07 -9.46
N MET A 126 3.79 5.97 -9.21
CA MET A 126 2.83 5.85 -10.31
C MET A 126 2.86 7.12 -11.19
N ASP A 127 2.70 6.92 -12.48
CA ASP A 127 2.70 7.92 -13.54
C ASP A 127 1.43 8.80 -13.58
N PHE A 128 0.39 8.46 -12.81
CA PHE A 128 -0.86 9.22 -12.75
C PHE A 128 -1.00 9.99 -11.43
N GLY A 129 -0.77 11.31 -11.47
CA GLY A 129 -0.71 12.19 -10.30
C GLY A 129 -1.97 12.17 -9.43
N THR A 130 -3.15 12.27 -10.03
CA THR A 130 -4.44 12.22 -9.30
C THR A 130 -4.59 10.91 -8.53
N LEU A 131 -4.12 9.80 -9.10
CA LEU A 131 -4.15 8.49 -8.45
C LEU A 131 -3.12 8.37 -7.31
N VAL A 132 -1.92 8.94 -7.48
CA VAL A 132 -0.93 9.04 -6.39
C VAL A 132 -1.53 9.79 -5.20
N THR A 133 -2.15 10.95 -5.45
CA THR A 133 -2.84 11.74 -4.42
C THR A 133 -3.97 10.94 -3.78
N ALA A 134 -4.77 10.23 -4.58
CA ALA A 134 -5.88 9.43 -4.07
C ALA A 134 -5.41 8.32 -3.12
N VAL A 135 -4.31 7.63 -3.44
CA VAL A 135 -3.70 6.60 -2.60
C VAL A 135 -3.14 7.19 -1.31
N LEU A 136 -2.48 8.36 -1.37
CA LEU A 136 -1.97 9.06 -0.19
C LEU A 136 -3.09 9.46 0.76
N VAL A 137 -4.16 10.06 0.23
CA VAL A 137 -5.35 10.44 0.99
C VAL A 137 -6.04 9.20 1.58
N TYR A 138 -6.12 8.10 0.84
CA TYR A 138 -6.65 6.84 1.35
C TYR A 138 -5.87 6.39 2.59
N MET A 139 -4.53 6.29 2.49
CA MET A 139 -3.69 5.84 3.60
C MET A 139 -3.75 6.79 4.81
N LYS A 140 -3.91 8.09 4.57
CA LYS A 140 -4.08 9.08 5.64
C LYS A 140 -5.38 8.89 6.42
N ASN A 141 -6.47 8.63 5.71
CA ASN A 141 -7.79 8.51 6.31
C ASN A 141 -8.09 7.10 6.85
N HIS A 142 -7.26 6.10 6.52
CA HIS A 142 -7.45 4.70 6.91
C HIS A 142 -6.22 4.18 7.65
N TYR A 143 -5.90 4.75 8.80
CA TYR A 143 -4.78 4.27 9.62
C TYR A 143 -5.01 2.79 10.00
N PRO A 144 -4.04 1.89 9.75
CA PRO A 144 -4.27 0.46 9.95
C PRO A 144 -4.22 0.11 11.44
N THR A 145 -5.21 -0.65 11.90
CA THR A 145 -5.35 -1.09 13.30
C THR A 145 -5.38 -2.61 13.45
N THR A 146 -5.74 -3.32 12.39
CA THR A 146 -5.79 -4.79 12.35
C THR A 146 -4.70 -5.38 11.45
N PRO A 147 -4.28 -6.65 11.65
CA PRO A 147 -3.27 -7.26 10.78
C PRO A 147 -3.69 -7.25 9.30
N ASP A 148 -4.97 -7.41 9.00
CA ASP A 148 -5.52 -7.36 7.64
C ASP A 148 -5.35 -5.99 6.98
N GLU A 149 -5.59 -4.91 7.73
CA GLU A 149 -5.37 -3.55 7.23
C GLU A 149 -3.89 -3.28 7.00
N PHE A 150 -3.01 -3.76 7.89
CA PHE A 150 -1.56 -3.68 7.70
C PHE A 150 -1.11 -4.44 6.45
N ASN A 151 -1.60 -5.65 6.25
CA ASN A 151 -1.35 -6.47 5.06
C ASN A 151 -1.85 -5.76 3.80
N PHE A 152 -3.10 -5.28 3.79
CA PHE A 152 -3.68 -4.55 2.67
C PHE A 152 -2.87 -3.30 2.33
N GLN A 153 -2.46 -2.51 3.31
CA GLN A 153 -1.64 -1.32 3.06
C GLN A 153 -0.27 -1.65 2.49
N ALA A 154 0.37 -2.72 2.97
CA ALA A 154 1.66 -3.15 2.43
C ALA A 154 1.53 -3.58 0.96
N GLU A 155 0.48 -4.34 0.64
CA GLU A 155 0.17 -4.73 -0.73
C GLU A 155 -0.20 -3.54 -1.62
N LEU A 156 -0.99 -2.58 -1.11
CA LEU A 156 -1.34 -1.35 -1.82
C LEU A 156 -0.09 -0.51 -2.13
N LYS A 157 0.83 -0.35 -1.17
CA LYS A 157 2.10 0.36 -1.42
C LYS A 157 2.94 -0.37 -2.47
N ALA A 158 2.99 -1.70 -2.42
CA ALA A 158 3.70 -2.48 -3.42
C ALA A 158 3.10 -2.32 -4.82
N ALA A 159 1.77 -2.42 -4.94
CA ALA A 159 1.05 -2.15 -6.18
C ALA A 159 1.27 -0.71 -6.65
N SER A 160 1.36 0.24 -5.73
CA SER A 160 1.58 1.66 -6.05
C SER A 160 3.05 2.01 -6.30
N HIS A 161 3.94 1.04 -6.52
CA HIS A 161 5.38 1.27 -6.74
C HIS A 161 6.01 2.23 -5.72
N TRP A 162 5.78 1.95 -4.43
CA TRP A 162 6.26 2.84 -3.36
C TRP A 162 7.78 2.96 -3.35
N TYR A 163 8.25 4.20 -3.33
CA TYR A 163 9.65 4.57 -3.18
C TYR A 163 9.88 5.22 -1.82
N TRP A 164 11.01 4.90 -1.20
CA TRP A 164 11.43 5.43 0.09
C TRP A 164 12.60 6.38 -0.09
N HIS A 165 12.56 7.54 0.57
CA HIS A 165 13.58 8.58 0.38
C HIS A 165 14.98 8.11 0.85
N PRO A 166 16.07 8.40 0.14
CA PRO A 166 17.42 7.99 0.54
C PRO A 166 17.74 8.42 1.98
N GLY A 167 18.26 7.50 2.79
CA GLY A 167 18.44 7.70 4.24
C GLY A 167 17.22 7.39 5.10
N SER A 168 16.11 6.91 4.51
CA SER A 168 15.10 6.07 5.18
C SER A 168 15.50 4.60 5.21
N GLU A 169 16.35 4.16 4.27
CA GLU A 169 16.85 2.78 4.09
C GLU A 169 18.22 2.53 4.75
N LYS A 170 18.72 3.44 5.59
CA LYS A 170 20.06 3.37 6.19
C LYS A 170 20.29 2.21 7.19
N SER A 171 19.46 1.16 7.19
CA SER A 171 19.67 -0.05 7.99
C SER A 171 19.41 -1.39 7.30
N LEU A 172 18.94 -1.46 6.05
CA LEU A 172 18.59 -2.76 5.47
C LEU A 172 19.56 -3.35 4.46
N TYR A 173 20.45 -2.55 3.83
CA TYR A 173 21.41 -3.09 2.85
C TYR A 173 22.83 -2.51 2.85
N ASP A 174 23.18 -1.56 3.72
CA ASP A 174 24.54 -1.00 3.72
C ASP A 174 25.44 -1.65 4.78
N LYS A 175 26.00 -2.81 4.42
CA LYS A 175 27.36 -3.20 4.84
C LYS A 175 28.11 -3.63 3.59
N GLU A 176 28.50 -2.65 2.78
CA GLU A 176 29.82 -2.55 2.15
C GLU A 176 29.83 -1.36 1.17
N GLU A 177 30.60 -0.36 1.57
CA GLU A 177 31.34 0.64 0.79
C GLU A 177 30.86 1.11 -0.60
N ASN A 178 30.84 2.45 -0.71
CA ASN A 178 30.95 3.28 -1.91
C ASN A 178 29.75 3.33 -2.87
N PHE A 179 29.12 4.50 -3.01
CA PHE A 179 29.56 5.54 -3.95
C PHE A 179 28.56 6.70 -3.95
N LEU A 180 29.10 7.90 -4.08
CA LEU A 180 28.42 9.12 -4.48
C LEU A 180 27.82 8.93 -5.90
N LEU A 181 26.72 8.19 -6.02
CA LEU A 181 25.93 8.18 -7.25
C LEU A 181 25.04 9.42 -7.26
N GLU A 182 25.17 10.22 -8.31
CA GLU A 182 24.18 11.23 -8.69
C GLU A 182 22.78 10.68 -8.39
N THR A 183 22.04 11.37 -7.51
CA THR A 183 20.68 10.99 -7.12
C THR A 183 19.76 11.15 -8.33
N LYS A 184 19.82 10.22 -9.28
CA LYS A 184 18.81 10.07 -10.31
C LYS A 184 17.53 9.72 -9.57
N TYR A 185 16.59 10.66 -9.55
CA TYR A 185 15.26 10.40 -9.01
C TYR A 185 14.67 9.19 -9.74
N PRO A 186 14.01 8.27 -9.02
CA PRO A 186 13.38 7.13 -9.66
C PRO A 186 12.42 7.59 -10.74
N GLU A 187 12.46 6.95 -11.90
CA GLU A 187 11.50 7.23 -12.96
C GLU A 187 10.10 6.73 -12.54
N PRO A 188 9.03 7.47 -12.90
CA PRO A 188 7.68 6.99 -12.73
C PRO A 188 7.52 5.62 -13.41
N ALA A 189 6.91 4.68 -12.70
CA ALA A 189 6.51 3.41 -13.26
C ALA A 189 5.10 3.57 -13.85
N LEU A 190 4.88 2.97 -15.03
CA LEU A 190 3.53 2.72 -15.51
C LEU A 190 2.80 1.96 -14.41
N GLY A 191 1.89 2.66 -13.73
CA GLY A 191 1.24 2.10 -12.55
C GLY A 191 0.43 0.87 -12.95
N PRO A 192 0.11 -0.03 -12.01
CA PRO A 192 -0.84 -1.09 -12.30
C PRO A 192 -2.23 -0.49 -12.19
N HIS A 193 -2.59 0.29 -13.20
CA HIS A 193 -3.82 1.07 -13.31
C HIS A 193 -5.09 0.24 -13.10
N LYS A 194 -4.98 -1.08 -13.25
CA LYS A 194 -6.06 -2.06 -13.11
C LYS A 194 -5.96 -2.93 -11.84
N ASP A 195 -4.97 -2.71 -10.98
CA ASP A 195 -4.86 -3.43 -9.71
C ASP A 195 -6.04 -3.08 -8.81
N LEU A 196 -6.72 -4.10 -8.27
CA LEU A 196 -7.95 -3.87 -7.52
C LEU A 196 -7.68 -3.15 -6.19
N ARG A 197 -6.50 -3.28 -5.57
CA ARG A 197 -6.16 -2.53 -4.34
C ARG A 197 -6.10 -1.03 -4.63
N VAL A 198 -5.45 -0.69 -5.75
CA VAL A 198 -5.35 0.69 -6.23
C VAL A 198 -6.75 1.23 -6.56
N LYS A 199 -7.59 0.43 -7.23
CA LYS A 199 -8.99 0.78 -7.51
C LYS A 199 -9.82 0.98 -6.23
N ILE A 200 -9.67 0.14 -5.22
CA ILE A 200 -10.37 0.27 -3.93
C ILE A 200 -9.95 1.57 -3.22
N ALA A 201 -8.65 1.86 -3.18
CA ALA A 201 -8.14 3.10 -2.59
C ALA A 201 -8.69 4.34 -3.33
N ALA A 202 -8.63 4.31 -4.67
CA ALA A 202 -9.17 5.37 -5.51
C ALA A 202 -10.68 5.57 -5.32
N LEU A 203 -11.45 4.48 -5.27
CA LEU A 203 -12.90 4.53 -5.07
C LEU A 203 -13.26 5.17 -3.72
N LYS A 204 -12.66 4.67 -2.62
CA LYS A 204 -12.92 5.20 -1.29
C LYS A 204 -12.54 6.67 -1.16
N THR A 205 -11.41 7.07 -1.74
CA THR A 205 -11.01 8.48 -1.77
C THR A 205 -11.95 9.32 -2.63
N CYS A 206 -12.35 8.84 -3.81
CA CYS A 206 -13.29 9.53 -4.68
C CYS A 206 -14.64 9.76 -3.99
N SER A 207 -15.18 8.76 -3.29
CA SER A 207 -16.44 8.91 -2.53
C SER A 207 -16.32 9.97 -1.43
N LYS A 208 -15.17 10.01 -0.74
CA LYS A 208 -14.89 11.05 0.24
C LYS A 208 -14.81 12.43 -0.41
N TRP A 209 -14.05 12.58 -1.48
CA TRP A 209 -13.92 13.85 -2.19
C TRP A 209 -15.26 14.38 -2.70
N VAL A 210 -16.15 13.51 -3.19
CA VAL A 210 -17.52 13.91 -3.57
C VAL A 210 -18.27 14.49 -2.36
N SER A 211 -18.16 13.85 -1.20
CA SER A 211 -18.80 14.34 0.03
C SER A 211 -18.21 15.67 0.49
N ASP A 212 -16.88 15.79 0.48
CA ASP A 212 -16.16 17.01 0.85
C ASP A 212 -16.51 18.17 -0.11
N LEU A 213 -16.66 17.89 -1.42
CA LEU A 213 -17.07 18.86 -2.43
C LEU A 213 -18.49 19.38 -2.19
N GLU A 214 -19.44 18.49 -1.90
CA GLU A 214 -20.82 18.87 -1.60
C GLU A 214 -20.92 19.74 -0.34
N GLU A 215 -20.10 19.44 0.68
CA GLU A 215 -20.01 20.27 1.88
C GLU A 215 -19.41 21.65 1.58
N LYS A 216 -18.28 21.71 0.85
CA LYS A 216 -17.65 22.97 0.44
C LYS A 216 -18.59 23.85 -0.39
N LYS A 217 -19.35 23.28 -1.32
CA LYS A 217 -20.35 24.02 -2.12
C LYS A 217 -21.49 24.58 -1.29
N LYS A 218 -21.91 23.90 -0.22
CA LYS A 218 -22.95 24.40 0.71
C LYS A 218 -22.44 25.53 1.59
N LEU A 219 -21.18 25.47 2.00
CA LEU A 219 -20.52 26.48 2.82
C LEU A 219 -20.07 27.71 2.02
N SER A 220 -19.93 27.58 0.69
CA SER A 220 -19.67 28.71 -0.19
C SER A 220 -20.83 29.72 -0.10
N PRO A 221 -20.59 30.97 0.34
CA PRO A 221 -21.65 31.95 0.44
C PRO A 221 -22.16 32.24 -0.97
N ARG A 222 -23.42 31.87 -1.24
CA ARG A 222 -24.19 32.48 -2.35
C ARG A 222 -24.07 33.98 -2.18
N LYS A 223 -23.32 34.65 -3.07
CA LYS A 223 -23.10 36.11 -3.13
C LYS A 223 -24.17 36.88 -2.34
N LYS A 224 -23.93 37.11 -1.05
CA LYS A 224 -24.74 38.03 -0.27
C LYS A 224 -24.16 39.40 -0.53
N ASN A 225 -24.88 40.18 -1.31
CA ASN A 225 -24.68 41.61 -1.39
C ASN A 225 -24.77 42.19 0.05
N HIS A 226 -23.64 42.46 0.71
CA HIS A 226 -23.37 43.72 1.41
C HIS A 226 -22.15 43.68 2.34
N ARG A 227 -21.30 44.70 2.10
CA ARG A 227 -20.52 45.55 3.03
C ARG A 227 -19.53 44.89 4.00
N ILE A 228 -18.27 45.24 3.71
CA ILE A 228 -17.03 45.25 4.49
C ILE A 228 -17.28 45.55 5.97
N GLU A 229 -16.72 44.69 6.84
CA GLU A 229 -15.92 45.12 7.99
C GLU A 229 -14.81 44.07 8.19
N GLU A 230 -13.59 44.58 8.31
CA GLU A 230 -12.32 43.87 8.38
C GLU A 230 -12.14 43.23 9.76
N ASP A 231 -11.86 41.93 9.78
CA ASP A 231 -10.78 41.30 10.55
C ASP A 231 -10.97 39.78 10.53
N GLU A 232 -9.85 39.07 10.58
CA GLU A 232 -9.64 37.62 10.50
C GLU A 232 -9.03 37.13 9.17
N GLU A 233 -8.13 36.18 9.30
CA GLU A 233 -7.23 35.62 8.29
C GLU A 233 -8.02 34.81 7.25
N TYR A 234 -8.78 35.50 6.39
CA TYR A 234 -9.63 34.88 5.40
C TYR A 234 -8.80 34.40 4.19
N SER A 235 -8.62 33.09 4.09
CA SER A 235 -8.45 32.41 2.79
C SER A 235 -9.41 33.06 1.79
N SER A 236 -8.85 33.63 0.70
CA SER A 236 -9.61 34.47 -0.20
C SER A 236 -10.71 33.67 -0.89
N ASP A 237 -11.79 34.33 -1.32
CA ASP A 237 -12.83 33.67 -2.11
C ASP A 237 -12.28 33.01 -3.38
N GLU A 238 -11.14 33.49 -3.91
CA GLU A 238 -10.43 32.87 -5.02
C GLU A 238 -9.72 31.57 -4.61
N ASP A 239 -9.05 31.52 -3.45
CA ASP A 239 -8.38 30.29 -2.97
C ASP A 239 -9.41 29.16 -2.78
N ARG A 240 -10.57 29.48 -2.20
CA ARG A 240 -11.66 28.51 -2.00
C ARG A 240 -12.24 28.01 -3.32
N LYS A 241 -12.34 28.88 -4.32
CA LYS A 241 -12.82 28.51 -5.65
C LYS A 241 -11.82 27.59 -6.35
N ASN A 242 -10.53 27.93 -6.31
CA ASN A 242 -9.47 27.09 -6.87
C ASN A 242 -9.46 25.70 -6.22
N GLU A 243 -9.61 25.61 -4.89
CA GLU A 243 -9.71 24.32 -4.20
C GLU A 243 -10.94 23.49 -4.61
N ILE A 244 -12.06 24.14 -4.95
CA ILE A 244 -13.26 23.46 -5.46
C ILE A 244 -13.01 22.94 -6.88
N ASP A 245 -12.46 23.79 -7.74
CA ASP A 245 -12.16 23.47 -9.14
C ASP A 245 -11.14 22.31 -9.22
N ASP A 246 -10.06 22.36 -8.44
CA ASP A 246 -9.04 21.29 -8.34
C ASP A 246 -9.65 19.95 -7.87
N LEU A 247 -10.59 20.00 -6.92
CA LEU A 247 -11.26 18.82 -6.38
C LEU A 247 -12.24 18.24 -7.39
N GLU A 248 -12.97 19.08 -8.13
CA GLU A 248 -13.83 18.68 -9.23
C GLU A 248 -13.05 17.96 -10.34
N GLU A 249 -11.92 18.55 -10.75
CA GLU A 249 -11.01 17.94 -11.74
C GLU A 249 -10.51 16.58 -11.25
N SER A 250 -10.03 16.50 -10.00
CA SER A 250 -9.55 15.25 -9.41
C SER A 250 -10.63 14.16 -9.34
N ILE A 251 -11.88 14.52 -9.02
CA ILE A 251 -13.01 13.59 -9.02
C ILE A 251 -13.33 13.13 -10.44
N PHE A 252 -13.39 14.07 -11.39
CA PHE A 252 -13.67 13.79 -12.79
C PHE A 252 -12.64 12.82 -13.38
N ASP A 253 -11.36 13.07 -13.12
CA ASP A 253 -10.23 12.23 -13.49
C ASP A 253 -10.40 10.79 -13.00
N LEU A 254 -10.62 10.59 -11.69
CA LEU A 254 -10.77 9.25 -11.12
C LEU A 254 -12.00 8.52 -11.68
N LYS A 255 -13.13 9.22 -11.84
CA LYS A 255 -14.36 8.64 -12.41
C LYS A 255 -14.15 8.20 -13.84
N THR A 256 -13.55 9.05 -14.67
CA THR A 256 -13.25 8.75 -16.07
C THR A 256 -12.27 7.60 -16.18
N TYR A 257 -11.22 7.62 -15.38
CA TYR A 257 -10.16 6.62 -15.42
C TYR A 257 -10.63 5.22 -15.02
N PHE A 258 -11.43 5.09 -13.95
CA PHE A 258 -11.91 3.78 -13.47
C PHE A 258 -13.32 3.42 -13.92
N GLY A 259 -14.03 4.31 -14.62
CA GLY A 259 -15.43 4.16 -14.96
C GLY A 259 -16.33 4.09 -13.71
N PHE A 260 -16.03 4.85 -12.66
CA PHE A 260 -16.88 4.88 -11.48
C PHE A 260 -18.20 5.59 -11.81
N THR A 261 -19.32 4.89 -11.63
CA THR A 261 -20.64 5.51 -11.65
C THR A 261 -20.89 6.19 -10.31
N GLY A 262 -21.15 7.50 -10.35
CA GLY A 262 -21.57 8.27 -9.17
C GLY A 262 -23.02 8.00 -8.82
#